data_AF-A0A3A3DN36-F1
#
_entry.id   AF-A0A3A3DN36-F1
#
_cell.length_a   1.000
_cell.length_b   1.000
_cell.length_c   1.000
_cell.angle_alpha   90.00
_cell.angle_beta   90.00
_cell.angle_gamma   90.00
#
_symmetry.space_group_name_H-M   'P 1'
#
loop_
_entity.id
_entity.type
_entity.pdbx_description
1 polymer ?
#
loop_
_entity_poly.entity_id
_entity_poly.type
_entity_poly.pdbx_seq_one_letter_code
_entity_poly.pdbx_strand_id
1 'polypeptide(L)'
;MCELLGMSANVPTDICFSFSGLLERGGNTGPHKDGWGITFYEGKGCRTFKDPEPSCQSEIAKLVKAYPIKSVSVISHIRQGNRGRVCLENTHPFTRELWGKEITYAHNGQLSNYNDLKPEFYRPVGNTDSELAFCWLLDKIREKYPKKPSNMAVVFRYAAKLAATLKDKGVFNMLLTDGVYVLAYCTNNLHWLTRRAPFGKATLIDADMVVDFKEETTPNDIVSVIATRPLTNDEQWQKMEPGEFVLFKLGEKI
;
A
#
# COMPACT_ATOMS: atom_id res chain seq x y z
N MET A 1 9.01 3.33 -13.12
CA MET A 1 8.70 3.72 -11.73
C MET A 1 7.80 2.65 -11.14
N CYS A 2 8.06 2.13 -9.93
CA CYS A 2 7.12 1.21 -9.26
C CYS A 2 5.74 1.85 -9.10
N GLU A 3 4.73 1.05 -8.78
CA GLU A 3 3.39 1.55 -8.46
C GLU A 3 2.89 1.06 -7.11
N LEU A 4 2.24 1.96 -6.37
CA LEU A 4 1.56 1.69 -5.11
C LEU A 4 0.05 1.71 -5.33
N LEU A 5 -0.65 0.83 -4.62
CA LEU A 5 -2.10 0.84 -4.44
C LEU A 5 -2.42 0.59 -2.97
N GLY A 6 -3.26 1.44 -2.39
CA GLY A 6 -3.81 1.28 -1.05
C GLY A 6 -5.33 1.40 -1.07
N MET A 7 -6.01 0.71 -0.16
CA MET A 7 -7.44 0.87 0.07
C MET A 7 -7.72 0.92 1.57
N SER A 8 -8.62 1.81 1.98
CA SER A 8 -9.27 1.82 3.28
C SER A 8 -10.78 1.85 3.07
N ALA A 9 -11.52 0.96 3.72
CA ALA A 9 -12.98 0.87 3.59
C ALA A 9 -13.64 0.62 4.94
N ASN A 10 -14.89 1.07 5.12
CA ASN A 10 -15.66 0.82 6.34
C ASN A 10 -16.36 -0.55 6.36
N VAL A 11 -16.50 -1.19 5.22
CA VAL A 11 -17.00 -2.56 5.06
C VAL A 11 -16.02 -3.38 4.24
N PRO A 12 -16.04 -4.72 4.31
CA PRO A 12 -15.24 -5.57 3.43
C PRO A 12 -15.61 -5.33 1.95
N THR A 13 -14.76 -4.59 1.25
CA THR A 13 -14.97 -4.20 -0.16
C THR A 13 -14.10 -5.05 -1.06
N ASP A 14 -14.64 -5.41 -2.22
CA ASP A 14 -13.90 -6.13 -3.26
C ASP A 14 -12.82 -5.23 -3.88
N ILE A 15 -11.57 -5.68 -3.86
CA ILE A 15 -10.42 -4.97 -4.45
C ILE A 15 -10.05 -5.46 -5.84
N CYS A 16 -10.61 -6.57 -6.32
CA CYS A 16 -10.23 -7.22 -7.58
C CYS A 16 -10.36 -6.27 -8.77
N PHE A 17 -11.30 -5.33 -8.76
CA PHE A 17 -11.37 -4.26 -9.77
C PHE A 17 -10.12 -3.38 -9.79
N SER A 18 -9.83 -2.67 -8.69
CA SER A 18 -8.66 -1.78 -8.60
C SER A 18 -7.34 -2.53 -8.75
N PHE A 19 -7.30 -3.78 -8.28
CA PHE A 19 -6.13 -4.63 -8.40
C PHE A 19 -5.91 -5.13 -9.83
N SER A 20 -6.98 -5.45 -10.57
CA SER A 20 -6.86 -5.84 -11.98
C SER A 20 -6.26 -4.71 -12.81
N GLY A 21 -6.73 -3.47 -12.63
CA GLY A 21 -6.15 -2.31 -13.30
C GLY A 21 -4.67 -2.09 -12.96
N LEU A 22 -4.27 -2.31 -11.71
CA LEU A 22 -2.87 -2.25 -11.31
C LEU A 22 -2.06 -3.37 -11.97
N LEU A 23 -2.54 -4.62 -11.94
CA LEU A 23 -1.84 -5.79 -12.51
C LEU A 23 -1.54 -5.65 -14.00
N GLU A 24 -2.41 -5.01 -14.79
CA GLU A 24 -2.13 -4.77 -16.20
C GLU A 24 -0.85 -3.94 -16.40
N ARG A 25 -0.59 -2.98 -15.49
CA ARG A 25 0.65 -2.19 -15.49
C ARG A 25 1.89 -3.03 -15.12
N GLY A 26 1.71 -4.18 -14.48
CA GLY A 26 2.73 -5.16 -14.08
C GLY A 26 3.19 -6.08 -15.21
N GLY A 27 3.47 -5.52 -16.39
CA GLY A 27 4.13 -6.21 -17.50
C GLY A 27 3.32 -6.33 -18.80
N ASN A 28 2.03 -6.00 -18.80
CA ASN A 28 1.19 -6.02 -20.00
C ASN A 28 1.12 -4.62 -20.67
N THR A 29 0.71 -3.60 -19.92
CA THR A 29 0.61 -2.21 -20.38
C THR A 29 1.73 -1.30 -19.87
N GLY A 30 2.50 -1.75 -18.86
CA GLY A 30 3.62 -1.03 -18.26
C GLY A 30 4.94 -1.82 -18.27
N PRO A 31 6.11 -1.15 -18.09
CA PRO A 31 7.42 -1.79 -18.14
C PRO A 31 7.78 -2.60 -16.88
N HIS A 32 6.85 -2.78 -15.93
CA HIS A 32 7.12 -3.28 -14.58
C HIS A 32 7.09 -4.81 -14.55
N LYS A 33 8.26 -5.44 -14.52
CA LYS A 33 8.43 -6.90 -14.62
C LYS A 33 9.11 -7.53 -13.41
N ASP A 34 9.43 -6.74 -12.39
CA ASP A 34 10.36 -7.15 -11.33
C ASP A 34 9.64 -7.57 -10.04
N GLY A 35 8.43 -8.10 -10.19
CA GLY A 35 7.61 -8.65 -9.12
C GLY A 35 6.44 -7.78 -8.68
N TRP A 36 5.51 -8.39 -7.97
CA TRP A 36 4.32 -7.76 -7.42
C TRP A 36 3.96 -8.38 -6.09
N GLY A 37 3.13 -7.69 -5.32
CA GLY A 37 2.52 -8.27 -4.15
C GLY A 37 1.34 -7.49 -3.64
N ILE A 38 0.49 -8.16 -2.89
CA ILE A 38 -0.70 -7.63 -2.24
C ILE A 38 -0.83 -8.23 -0.85
N THR A 39 -1.21 -7.38 0.10
CA THR A 39 -1.61 -7.78 1.44
C THR A 39 -2.99 -7.20 1.73
N PHE A 40 -3.90 -8.04 2.23
CA PHE A 40 -5.24 -7.64 2.63
C PHE A 40 -5.62 -8.25 3.97
N TYR A 41 -6.44 -7.54 4.74
CA TYR A 41 -6.78 -7.88 6.11
C TYR A 41 -8.17 -8.51 6.24
N GLU A 42 -8.25 -9.58 7.01
CA GLU A 42 -9.49 -10.25 7.44
C GLU A 42 -9.53 -10.21 8.97
N GLY A 43 -10.20 -9.19 9.51
CA GLY A 43 -10.15 -8.91 10.95
C GLY A 43 -8.75 -8.52 11.40
N LYS A 44 -8.14 -9.31 12.29
CA LYS A 44 -6.76 -9.07 12.79
C LYS A 44 -5.70 -9.81 11.97
N GLY A 45 -6.08 -10.81 11.19
CA GLY A 45 -5.17 -11.53 10.30
C GLY A 45 -5.01 -10.79 8.98
N CYS A 46 -3.92 -11.07 8.27
CA CYS A 46 -3.76 -10.65 6.89
C CYS A 46 -3.24 -11.81 6.05
N ARG A 47 -3.59 -11.80 4.76
CA ARG A 47 -3.00 -12.69 3.76
C ARG A 47 -2.14 -11.87 2.84
N THR A 48 -0.98 -12.43 2.48
CA THR A 48 -0.02 -11.77 1.61
C THR A 48 0.33 -12.72 0.46
N PHE A 49 0.10 -12.23 -0.76
CA PHE A 49 0.53 -12.90 -1.98
C PHE A 49 1.62 -12.06 -2.63
N LYS A 50 2.70 -12.71 -3.06
CA LYS A 50 3.81 -12.06 -3.73
C LYS A 50 4.38 -12.99 -4.78
N ASP A 51 4.87 -12.40 -5.84
CA ASP A 51 5.65 -13.11 -6.84
C ASP A 51 6.82 -12.22 -7.29
N PRO A 52 8.07 -12.71 -7.30
CA PRO A 52 9.16 -11.99 -7.95
C PRO A 52 9.02 -11.96 -9.49
N GLU A 53 8.26 -12.87 -10.09
CA GLU A 53 8.01 -12.88 -11.53
C GLU A 53 7.03 -11.78 -11.98
N PRO A 54 7.06 -11.37 -13.26
CA PRO A 54 6.10 -10.42 -13.81
C PRO A 54 4.66 -10.88 -13.57
N SER A 55 3.79 -9.93 -13.20
CA SER A 55 2.44 -10.27 -12.78
C SER A 55 1.57 -10.87 -13.91
N CYS A 56 1.86 -10.53 -15.17
CA CYS A 56 1.18 -11.10 -16.34
C CYS A 56 1.48 -12.59 -16.59
N GLN A 57 2.56 -13.13 -16.01
CA GLN A 57 2.98 -14.53 -16.15
C GLN A 57 2.82 -15.33 -14.86
N SER A 58 2.37 -14.69 -13.77
CA SER A 58 2.26 -15.29 -12.45
C SER A 58 0.95 -16.09 -12.29
N GLU A 59 1.05 -17.39 -12.03
CA GLU A 59 -0.10 -18.22 -11.65
C GLU A 59 -0.72 -17.75 -10.31
N ILE A 60 0.11 -17.17 -9.42
CA ILE A 60 -0.37 -16.56 -8.18
C ILE A 60 -1.26 -15.34 -8.52
N ALA A 61 -0.91 -14.56 -9.54
CA ALA A 61 -1.73 -13.41 -9.96
C ALA A 61 -3.07 -13.88 -10.52
N LYS A 62 -3.10 -14.97 -11.29
CA LYS A 62 -4.35 -15.59 -11.78
C LYS A 62 -5.22 -16.08 -10.63
N LEU A 63 -4.63 -16.75 -9.64
CA LEU A 63 -5.34 -17.18 -8.43
C LEU A 63 -5.94 -15.98 -7.70
N VAL A 64 -5.16 -14.91 -7.51
CA VAL A 64 -5.61 -13.69 -6.84
C VAL A 64 -6.72 -12.99 -7.63
N LYS A 65 -6.66 -12.95 -8.97
CA LYS A 65 -7.75 -12.42 -9.82
C LYS A 65 -9.02 -13.27 -9.72
N ALA A 66 -8.90 -14.59 -9.55
CA ALA A 66 -10.04 -15.50 -9.43
C ALA A 66 -10.61 -15.58 -8.01
N TYR A 67 -9.90 -15.07 -7.00
CA TYR A 67 -10.32 -15.10 -5.60
C TYR A 67 -11.08 -13.82 -5.25
N PRO A 68 -12.32 -13.88 -4.73
CA PRO A 68 -13.06 -12.68 -4.31
C PRO A 68 -12.44 -12.12 -3.02
N ILE A 69 -11.49 -11.19 -3.17
CA ILE A 69 -10.80 -10.56 -2.03
C ILE A 69 -11.66 -9.42 -1.51
N LYS A 70 -12.31 -9.63 -0.36
CA LYS A 70 -13.01 -8.58 0.38
C LYS A 70 -12.23 -8.18 1.62
N SER A 71 -11.92 -6.89 1.75
CA SER A 71 -11.12 -6.37 2.87
C SER A 71 -11.47 -4.92 3.19
N VAL A 72 -11.24 -4.53 4.44
CA VAL A 72 -11.33 -3.12 4.89
C VAL A 72 -10.00 -2.37 4.74
N SER A 73 -8.90 -3.08 4.52
CA SER A 73 -7.57 -2.48 4.34
C SER A 73 -6.71 -3.34 3.40
N VAL A 74 -6.17 -2.70 2.37
CA VAL A 74 -5.32 -3.37 1.37
C VAL A 74 -4.10 -2.50 1.09
N ILE A 75 -2.94 -3.13 0.97
CA ILE A 75 -1.74 -2.52 0.38
C ILE A 75 -1.23 -3.46 -0.72
N SER A 76 -0.96 -2.90 -1.89
CA SER A 76 -0.38 -3.58 -3.03
C SER A 76 0.76 -2.75 -3.62
N HIS A 77 1.70 -3.46 -4.24
CA HIS A 77 2.86 -2.87 -4.87
C HIS A 77 3.24 -3.64 -6.14
N ILE A 78 3.49 -2.92 -7.22
CA ILE A 78 4.11 -3.46 -8.44
C ILE A 78 5.52 -2.90 -8.54
N ARG A 79 6.49 -3.81 -8.59
CA ARG A 79 7.91 -3.50 -8.56
C ARG A 79 8.47 -3.34 -9.96
N GLN A 80 9.26 -2.29 -10.11
CA GLN A 80 10.29 -2.16 -11.12
C GLN A 80 11.62 -2.07 -10.37
N GLY A 81 12.45 -3.09 -10.52
CA GLY A 81 13.61 -3.37 -9.70
C GLY A 81 14.72 -2.35 -9.97
N ASN A 82 14.95 -1.45 -9.01
CA ASN A 82 16.08 -0.52 -9.06
C ASN A 82 17.21 -0.92 -8.09
N ARG A 83 16.90 -1.62 -6.99
CA ARG A 83 17.86 -2.08 -5.96
C ARG A 83 17.47 -3.44 -5.37
N GLY A 84 18.49 -4.20 -4.99
CA GLY A 84 18.36 -5.59 -4.53
C GLY A 84 18.05 -6.54 -5.69
N ARG A 85 18.50 -7.80 -5.58
CA ARG A 85 18.12 -8.82 -6.58
C ARG A 85 16.60 -9.01 -6.62
N VAL A 86 16.07 -9.43 -7.77
CA VAL A 86 14.66 -9.82 -7.90
C VAL A 86 14.50 -11.19 -7.23
N CYS A 87 13.87 -11.18 -6.05
CA CYS A 87 13.63 -12.37 -5.24
C CYS A 87 12.50 -12.07 -4.24
N LEU A 88 11.89 -13.12 -3.70
CA LEU A 88 10.69 -13.03 -2.85
C LEU A 88 10.91 -12.18 -1.59
N GLU A 89 12.06 -12.34 -0.93
CA GLU A 89 12.39 -11.59 0.30
C GLU A 89 12.59 -10.10 0.06
N ASN A 90 12.82 -9.67 -1.18
CA ASN A 90 12.93 -8.27 -1.59
C ASN A 90 11.63 -7.71 -2.21
N THR A 91 10.57 -8.51 -2.27
CA THR A 91 9.30 -8.13 -2.88
C THR A 91 8.34 -7.54 -1.84
N HIS A 92 7.84 -6.34 -2.13
CA HIS A 92 6.81 -5.65 -1.35
C HIS A 92 5.45 -6.35 -1.47
N PRO A 93 4.49 -6.10 -0.55
CA PRO A 93 4.63 -5.35 0.72
C PRO A 93 5.39 -6.13 1.80
N PHE A 94 6.06 -5.44 2.72
CA PHE A 94 6.67 -6.08 3.90
C PHE A 94 5.67 -6.16 5.04
N THR A 95 5.81 -7.17 5.92
CA THR A 95 4.93 -7.35 7.08
C THR A 95 5.73 -7.76 8.30
N ARG A 96 5.42 -7.16 9.46
CA ARG A 96 6.01 -7.49 10.77
C ARG A 96 4.99 -7.28 11.88
N GLU A 97 5.14 -8.07 12.94
CA GLU A 97 4.31 -7.94 14.14
C GLU A 97 4.73 -6.73 15.00
N LEU A 98 3.74 -5.97 15.48
CA LEU A 98 3.86 -4.96 16.52
C LEU A 98 2.61 -4.94 17.40
N TRP A 99 2.77 -5.23 18.69
CA TRP A 99 1.72 -5.27 19.73
C TRP A 99 0.55 -6.24 19.44
N GLY A 100 0.87 -7.44 18.98
CA GLY A 100 -0.07 -8.49 18.59
C GLY A 100 -0.83 -8.17 17.30
N LYS A 101 -0.28 -7.32 16.43
CA LYS A 101 -0.87 -6.97 15.13
C LYS A 101 0.17 -7.05 14.03
N GLU A 102 -0.24 -7.56 12.88
CA GLU A 102 0.54 -7.39 11.66
C GLU A 102 0.51 -5.94 11.21
N ILE A 103 1.69 -5.39 10.91
CA ILE A 103 1.87 -4.09 10.29
C ILE A 103 2.39 -4.33 8.88
N THR A 104 1.69 -3.80 7.88
CA THR A 104 2.07 -3.92 6.47
C THR A 104 2.60 -2.60 5.95
N TYR A 105 3.67 -2.66 5.15
CA TYR A 105 4.37 -1.51 4.60
C TYR A 105 4.72 -1.72 3.12
N ALA A 106 4.54 -0.69 2.31
CA ALA A 106 5.05 -0.62 0.95
C ALA A 106 5.72 0.72 0.67
N HIS A 107 6.83 0.69 -0.06
CA HIS A 107 7.60 1.88 -0.42
C HIS A 107 7.90 1.92 -1.92
N ASN A 108 7.62 3.07 -2.52
CA ASN A 108 7.98 3.38 -3.89
C ASN A 108 8.92 4.58 -3.92
N GLY A 109 10.18 4.28 -4.22
CA GLY A 109 11.25 5.25 -4.23
C GLY A 109 12.61 4.58 -4.11
N GLN A 110 13.61 5.39 -3.82
CA GLN A 110 14.98 4.92 -3.61
C GLN A 110 15.65 5.86 -2.62
N LEU A 111 16.27 5.27 -1.60
CA LEU A 111 17.04 5.98 -0.60
C LEU A 111 18.53 5.93 -0.94
N SER A 112 19.23 6.98 -0.57
CA SER A 112 20.69 7.10 -0.60
C SER A 112 21.19 7.45 0.80
N ASN A 113 22.44 7.08 1.13
CA ASN A 113 23.04 7.38 2.44
C ASN A 113 22.17 6.94 3.63
N TYR A 114 21.59 5.73 3.55
CA TYR A 114 20.74 5.13 4.58
C TYR A 114 21.48 4.16 5.52
N ASN A 115 22.81 4.05 5.41
CA ASN A 115 23.61 3.16 6.25
C ASN A 115 23.61 3.56 7.74
N ASP A 116 23.14 4.77 8.05
CA ASP A 116 22.89 5.28 9.39
C ASP A 116 21.55 4.79 9.98
N LEU A 117 20.65 4.23 9.16
CA LEU A 117 19.44 3.56 9.64
C LEU A 117 19.83 2.25 10.33
N LYS A 118 19.87 2.28 11.66
CA LYS A 118 20.27 1.15 12.50
C LYS A 118 19.09 0.67 13.34
N PRO A 119 18.24 -0.22 12.83
CA PRO A 119 17.28 -0.91 13.68
C PRO A 119 18.00 -1.94 14.56
N GLU A 120 17.53 -2.10 15.79
CA GLU A 120 18.00 -3.02 16.82
C GLU A 120 17.07 -4.24 16.98
N PHE A 121 15.76 -4.02 17.12
CA PHE A 121 14.80 -5.10 17.40
C PHE A 121 14.29 -5.72 16.09
N TYR A 122 13.86 -4.91 15.13
CA TYR A 122 13.46 -5.40 13.82
C TYR A 122 14.66 -5.58 12.89
N ARG A 123 14.73 -6.73 12.20
CA ARG A 123 15.80 -7.01 11.24
C ARG A 123 15.23 -7.24 9.84
N PRO A 124 15.84 -6.65 8.80
CA PRO A 124 15.48 -6.97 7.43
C PRO A 124 15.85 -8.43 7.13
N VAL A 125 15.03 -9.10 6.33
CA VAL A 125 15.32 -10.46 5.84
C VAL A 125 16.03 -10.39 4.49
N GLY A 126 15.55 -9.51 3.62
CA GLY A 126 16.19 -9.14 2.37
C GLY A 126 17.25 -8.07 2.55
N ASN A 127 17.59 -7.41 1.44
CA ASN A 127 18.67 -6.41 1.37
C ASN A 127 18.27 -5.10 0.69
N THR A 128 16.96 -4.83 0.62
CA THR A 128 16.45 -3.56 0.09
C THR A 128 16.58 -2.44 1.12
N ASP A 129 16.76 -1.22 0.62
CA ASP A 129 16.64 0.02 1.39
C ASP A 129 15.23 0.18 1.97
N SER A 130 14.19 -0.24 1.23
CA SER A 130 12.81 -0.26 1.69
C SER A 130 12.62 -1.09 2.98
N GLU A 131 13.11 -2.33 3.03
CA GLU A 131 12.90 -3.18 4.20
C GLU A 131 13.71 -2.69 5.41
N LEU A 132 14.92 -2.17 5.17
CA LEU A 132 15.70 -1.53 6.23
C LEU A 132 14.97 -0.31 6.81
N ALA A 133 14.42 0.55 5.95
CA ALA A 133 13.63 1.71 6.37
C ALA A 133 12.38 1.31 7.15
N PHE A 134 11.72 0.22 6.75
CA PHE A 134 10.57 -0.32 7.49
C PHE A 134 10.96 -0.79 8.89
N CYS A 135 12.03 -1.58 9.01
CA CYS A 135 12.53 -2.05 10.30
C CYS A 135 12.91 -0.88 11.22
N TRP A 136 13.60 0.12 10.67
CA TRP A 136 13.96 1.33 11.40
C TRP A 136 12.72 2.12 11.88
N LEU A 137 11.71 2.27 11.01
CA LEU A 137 10.47 2.97 11.35
C LEU A 137 9.73 2.26 12.50
N LEU A 138 9.65 0.93 12.45
CA LEU A 138 9.01 0.14 13.51
C LEU A 138 9.77 0.21 14.84
N ASP A 139 11.11 0.22 14.80
CA ASP A 139 11.91 0.38 16.01
C ASP A 139 11.71 1.75 16.64
N LYS A 140 11.70 2.83 15.85
CA LYS A 140 11.40 4.16 16.38
C LYS A 140 10.00 4.27 16.96
N ILE A 141 9.02 3.61 16.35
CA ILE A 141 7.67 3.51 16.91
C ILE A 141 7.68 2.75 18.24
N ARG A 142 8.36 1.61 18.32
CA ARG A 142 8.46 0.78 19.52
C ARG A 142 9.21 1.50 20.66
N GLU A 143 10.28 2.22 20.34
CA GLU A 143 11.04 3.05 21.27
C GLU A 143 10.15 4.14 21.89
N LYS A 144 9.41 4.87 21.06
CA LYS A 144 8.51 5.93 21.52
C LYS A 144 7.27 5.40 22.25
N TYR A 145 6.76 4.24 21.82
CA TYR A 145 5.57 3.61 22.36
C TYR A 145 5.86 2.17 22.78
N PRO A 146 6.47 1.94 23.97
CA PRO A 146 6.80 0.59 24.44
C PRO A 146 5.57 -0.32 24.61
N LYS A 147 4.40 0.30 24.82
CA LYS A 147 3.09 -0.37 24.84
C LYS A 147 2.18 0.27 23.81
N LYS A 148 1.24 -0.52 23.28
CA LYS A 148 0.24 -0.05 22.33
C LYS A 148 -0.57 1.13 22.90
N PRO A 149 -0.56 2.30 22.23
CA PRO A 149 -1.44 3.40 22.60
C PRO A 149 -2.91 3.07 22.31
N SER A 150 -3.82 3.60 23.13
CA SER A 150 -5.27 3.49 22.88
C SER A 150 -5.68 4.20 21.59
N ASN A 151 -5.10 5.38 21.33
CA ASN A 151 -5.30 6.14 20.10
C ASN A 151 -4.20 5.82 19.08
N MET A 152 -4.45 4.87 18.19
CA MET A 152 -3.48 4.48 17.15
C MET A 152 -3.17 5.60 16.15
N ALA A 153 -4.03 6.62 15.98
CA ALA A 153 -3.77 7.71 15.04
C ALA A 153 -2.51 8.51 15.39
N VAL A 154 -2.14 8.61 16.68
CA VAL A 154 -0.91 9.29 17.10
C VAL A 154 0.35 8.50 16.73
N VAL A 155 0.24 7.18 16.58
CA VAL A 155 1.33 6.30 16.12
C VAL A 155 1.57 6.54 14.64
N PHE A 156 0.52 6.52 13.82
CA PHE A 156 0.65 6.78 12.37
C PHE A 156 1.10 8.21 12.07
N ARG A 157 0.60 9.21 12.80
CA ARG A 157 1.13 10.58 12.68
C ARG A 157 2.60 10.69 13.07
N TYR A 158 3.08 9.87 14.01
CA TYR A 158 4.50 9.78 14.31
C TYR A 158 5.29 9.07 13.21
N ALA A 159 4.75 7.99 12.63
CA ALA A 159 5.33 7.32 11.46
C ALA A 159 5.49 8.30 10.28
N ALA A 160 4.51 9.17 10.04
CA ALA A 160 4.60 10.22 9.02
C ALA A 160 5.73 11.23 9.32
N LYS A 161 5.96 11.59 10.58
CA LYS A 161 7.10 12.44 10.97
C LYS A 161 8.44 11.74 10.71
N LEU A 162 8.52 10.43 10.95
CA LEU A 162 9.72 9.65 10.63
C LEU A 162 9.95 9.55 9.12
N ALA A 163 8.87 9.42 8.33
CA ALA A 163 8.93 9.42 6.87
C ALA A 163 9.50 10.75 6.32
N ALA A 164 9.30 11.87 7.01
CA ALA A 164 9.95 13.13 6.65
C ALA A 164 11.48 13.06 6.74
N THR A 165 12.04 12.35 7.72
CA THR A 165 13.49 12.11 7.81
C THR A 165 13.99 11.21 6.67
N LEU A 166 13.16 10.25 6.23
CA LEU A 166 13.51 9.35 5.12
C LEU A 166 13.41 10.06 3.77
N LYS A 167 12.50 11.03 3.62
CA LYS A 167 12.42 11.91 2.44
C LYS A 167 13.73 12.66 2.18
N ASP A 168 14.46 13.06 3.22
CA ASP A 168 15.76 13.74 3.05
C ASP A 168 16.85 12.83 2.47
N LYS A 169 16.60 11.51 2.46
CA LYS A 169 17.49 10.50 1.87
C LYS A 169 17.10 10.10 0.44
N GLY A 170 15.96 10.56 -0.08
CA GLY A 170 15.52 10.28 -1.45
C GLY A 170 14.01 10.29 -1.66
N VAL A 171 13.55 9.72 -2.78
CA VAL A 171 12.12 9.53 -3.02
C VAL A 171 11.59 8.51 -2.03
N PHE A 172 10.53 8.85 -1.29
CA PHE A 172 9.96 8.01 -0.24
C PHE A 172 8.43 8.07 -0.22
N ASN A 173 7.77 7.53 -1.24
CA ASN A 173 6.31 7.35 -1.16
C ASN A 173 6.02 6.09 -0.36
N MET A 174 5.16 6.18 0.65
CA MET A 174 4.91 5.09 1.59
C MET A 174 3.42 4.84 1.77
N LEU A 175 3.07 3.56 1.82
CA LEU A 175 1.82 3.07 2.42
C LEU A 175 2.15 2.25 3.67
N LEU A 176 1.42 2.49 4.76
CA LEU A 176 1.58 1.77 6.04
C LEU A 176 0.21 1.49 6.67
N THR A 177 -0.04 0.26 7.12
CA THR A 177 -1.32 -0.11 7.75
C THR A 177 -1.17 -1.11 8.89
N ASP A 178 -2.10 -1.09 9.84
CA ASP A 178 -2.31 -2.10 10.90
C ASP A 178 -3.62 -2.90 10.70
N GLY A 179 -4.17 -2.85 9.48
CA GLY A 179 -5.45 -3.43 9.09
C GLY A 179 -6.68 -2.57 9.40
N VAL A 180 -6.53 -1.42 10.07
CA VAL A 180 -7.63 -0.49 10.37
C VAL A 180 -7.33 0.91 9.85
N TYR A 181 -6.12 1.38 10.12
CA TYR A 181 -5.62 2.66 9.62
C TYR A 181 -4.76 2.44 8.40
N VAL A 182 -4.85 3.32 7.41
CA VAL A 182 -3.99 3.32 6.23
C VAL A 182 -3.36 4.69 6.10
N LEU A 183 -2.06 4.77 6.31
CA LEU A 183 -1.27 5.98 6.15
C LEU A 183 -0.66 6.00 4.75
N ALA A 184 -0.83 7.12 4.06
CA ALA A 184 -0.17 7.46 2.82
C ALA A 184 0.78 8.64 3.05
N TYR A 185 2.03 8.54 2.60
CA TYR A 185 3.01 9.63 2.63
C TYR A 185 3.54 9.85 1.22
N CYS A 186 3.55 11.10 0.74
CA CYS A 186 3.94 11.46 -0.62
C CYS A 186 5.28 12.21 -0.62
N THR A 187 6.17 11.85 -1.53
CA THR A 187 7.37 12.64 -1.86
C THR A 187 7.33 13.17 -3.29
N ASN A 188 6.68 12.49 -4.24
CA ASN A 188 6.55 12.99 -5.61
C ASN A 188 5.15 12.80 -6.20
N ASN A 189 4.65 11.58 -6.28
CA ASN A 189 3.42 11.23 -6.97
C ASN A 189 2.65 10.22 -6.15
N LEU A 190 1.58 10.70 -5.54
CA LEU A 190 0.57 9.89 -4.90
C LEU A 190 -0.75 10.62 -5.00
N HIS A 191 -1.81 9.88 -5.25
CA HIS A 191 -3.16 10.39 -5.42
C HIS A 191 -4.08 9.57 -4.55
N TRP A 192 -5.17 10.18 -4.11
CA TRP A 192 -6.23 9.47 -3.41
C TRP A 192 -7.59 9.97 -3.85
N LEU A 193 -8.60 9.13 -3.68
CA LEU A 193 -10.00 9.55 -3.77
C LEU A 193 -10.78 8.86 -2.66
N THR A 194 -12.00 9.34 -2.41
CA THR A 194 -12.95 8.66 -1.52
C THR A 194 -14.29 8.55 -2.22
N ARG A 195 -14.74 7.32 -2.38
CA ARG A 195 -16.05 6.99 -2.91
C ARG A 195 -17.01 6.79 -1.75
N ARG A 196 -18.21 7.35 -1.86
CA ARG A 196 -19.28 7.24 -0.87
C ARG A 196 -20.52 6.69 -1.56
N ALA A 197 -21.20 5.76 -0.91
CA ALA A 197 -22.48 5.26 -1.38
C ALA A 197 -23.53 6.38 -1.51
N PRO A 198 -24.43 6.31 -2.49
CA PRO A 198 -24.46 5.33 -3.58
C PRO A 198 -23.36 5.60 -4.61
N PHE A 199 -22.64 4.55 -5.02
CA PHE A 199 -21.55 4.66 -5.98
C PHE A 199 -22.10 4.80 -7.40
N GLY A 200 -21.41 5.61 -8.21
CA GLY A 200 -21.57 5.58 -9.65
C GLY A 200 -20.82 4.41 -10.28
N LYS A 201 -20.70 4.45 -11.60
CA LYS A 201 -19.77 3.61 -12.35
C LYS A 201 -18.36 4.22 -12.25
N ALA A 202 -17.33 3.38 -12.31
CA ALA A 202 -15.98 3.87 -12.59
C ALA A 202 -15.33 3.04 -13.71
N THR A 203 -14.50 3.72 -14.50
CA THR A 203 -13.85 3.15 -15.67
C THR A 203 -12.34 3.13 -15.45
N LEU A 204 -11.74 1.94 -15.45
CA LEU A 204 -10.28 1.82 -15.33
C LEU A 204 -9.59 2.34 -16.58
N ILE A 205 -8.51 3.08 -16.39
CA ILE A 205 -7.67 3.60 -17.48
C ILE A 205 -6.93 2.48 -18.20
N ASP A 206 -6.42 1.48 -17.47
CA ASP A 206 -5.41 0.54 -17.99
C ASP A 206 -5.94 -0.86 -18.32
N ALA A 207 -7.26 -1.11 -18.21
CA ALA A 207 -7.81 -2.46 -18.31
C ALA A 207 -9.10 -2.60 -19.15
N ASP A 208 -9.53 -1.58 -19.90
CA ASP A 208 -10.82 -1.57 -20.64
C ASP A 208 -11.98 -2.19 -19.83
N MET A 209 -11.96 -1.96 -18.52
CA MET A 209 -12.87 -2.58 -17.56
C MET A 209 -13.66 -1.49 -16.85
N VAL A 210 -14.98 -1.58 -16.98
CA VAL A 210 -15.95 -0.73 -16.29
C VAL A 210 -16.61 -1.56 -15.20
N VAL A 211 -16.65 -1.06 -13.97
CA VAL A 211 -17.43 -1.68 -12.90
C VAL A 211 -18.55 -0.73 -12.48
N ASP A 212 -19.75 -1.30 -12.41
CA ASP A 212 -20.89 -0.69 -11.75
C ASP A 212 -20.89 -1.15 -10.29
N PHE A 213 -20.54 -0.24 -9.38
CA PHE A 213 -20.46 -0.54 -7.95
C PHE A 213 -21.85 -0.63 -7.28
N LYS A 214 -22.94 -0.34 -7.99
CA LYS A 214 -24.31 -0.33 -7.41
C LYS A 214 -24.77 -1.69 -6.89
N GLU A 215 -24.30 -2.79 -7.47
CA GLU A 215 -24.72 -4.14 -7.05
C GLU A 215 -23.84 -4.72 -5.93
N GLU A 216 -22.66 -4.13 -5.69
CA GLU A 216 -21.64 -4.66 -4.78
C GLU A 216 -21.51 -3.86 -3.47
N THR A 217 -22.37 -2.86 -3.26
CA THR A 217 -22.21 -1.90 -2.17
C THR A 217 -23.47 -1.71 -1.34
N THR A 218 -23.30 -1.39 -0.06
CA THR A 218 -24.40 -0.98 0.82
C THR A 218 -24.57 0.54 0.81
N PRO A 219 -25.73 1.06 1.26
CA PRO A 219 -25.97 2.51 1.30
C PRO A 219 -25.03 3.33 2.18
N ASN A 220 -24.20 2.68 3.01
CA ASN A 220 -23.30 3.34 3.95
C ASN A 220 -21.82 3.16 3.60
N ASP A 221 -21.49 2.52 2.49
CA ASP A 221 -20.09 2.19 2.20
C ASP A 221 -19.28 3.45 1.88
N ILE A 222 -18.07 3.48 2.42
CA ILE A 222 -17.09 4.53 2.22
C ILE A 222 -15.77 3.84 1.92
N VAL A 223 -15.20 4.14 0.76
CA VAL A 223 -13.98 3.49 0.25
C VAL A 223 -13.01 4.56 -0.22
N SER A 224 -11.89 4.69 0.48
CA SER A 224 -10.76 5.49 0.01
C SER A 224 -9.76 4.61 -0.72
N VAL A 225 -9.35 5.05 -1.91
CA VAL A 225 -8.30 4.41 -2.72
C VAL A 225 -7.13 5.36 -2.82
N ILE A 226 -5.92 4.83 -2.69
CA ILE A 226 -4.65 5.55 -2.84
C ILE A 226 -3.87 4.90 -3.97
N ALA A 227 -3.33 5.66 -4.91
CA ALA A 227 -2.54 5.12 -6.01
C ALA A 227 -1.40 6.07 -6.41
N THR A 228 -0.30 5.55 -6.96
CA THR A 228 0.80 6.38 -7.49
C THR A 228 0.30 7.32 -8.59
N ARG A 229 -0.56 6.81 -9.48
CA ARG A 229 -1.26 7.58 -10.52
C ARG A 229 -2.75 7.22 -10.47
N PRO A 230 -3.65 8.14 -10.85
CA PRO A 230 -5.07 7.83 -11.00
C PRO A 230 -5.29 6.53 -11.77
N LEU A 231 -6.24 5.72 -11.30
CA LEU A 231 -6.62 4.46 -11.94
C LEU A 231 -7.85 4.60 -12.84
N THR A 232 -8.58 5.70 -12.70
CA THR A 232 -9.84 5.99 -13.39
C THR A 232 -9.79 7.40 -13.97
N ASN A 233 -10.45 7.61 -15.11
CA ASN A 233 -10.50 8.90 -15.81
C ASN A 233 -11.80 9.69 -15.55
N ASP A 234 -12.81 9.02 -14.98
CA ASP A 234 -14.15 9.53 -14.72
C ASP A 234 -14.38 9.90 -13.24
N GLU A 235 -13.32 9.92 -12.42
CA GLU A 235 -13.37 10.27 -11.00
C GLU A 235 -12.39 11.39 -10.63
N GLN A 236 -12.73 12.13 -9.57
CA GLN A 236 -11.90 13.22 -9.05
C GLN A 236 -10.84 12.70 -8.07
N TRP A 237 -9.66 12.40 -8.60
CA TRP A 237 -8.48 12.09 -7.80
C TRP A 237 -7.82 13.35 -7.23
N GLN A 238 -7.54 13.31 -5.94
CA GLN A 238 -6.80 14.34 -5.23
C GLN A 238 -5.30 14.02 -5.30
N LYS A 239 -4.52 14.89 -5.94
CA LYS A 239 -3.06 14.78 -5.96
C LYS A 239 -2.49 15.25 -4.62
N MET A 240 -1.56 14.47 -4.06
CA MET A 240 -0.85 14.83 -2.83
C MET A 240 0.40 15.65 -3.13
N GLU A 241 0.70 16.60 -2.26
CA GLU A 241 1.89 17.44 -2.36
C GLU A 241 3.14 16.77 -1.76
N PRO A 242 4.35 17.09 -2.24
CA PRO A 242 5.60 16.57 -1.67
C PRO A 242 5.78 16.86 -0.17
N GLY A 243 5.81 15.82 0.66
CA GLY A 243 5.88 15.89 2.12
C GLY A 243 4.52 15.84 2.81
N GLU A 244 3.42 15.81 2.05
CA GLU A 244 2.08 15.59 2.59
C GLU A 244 1.92 14.14 3.04
N PHE A 245 1.18 13.95 4.13
CA PHE A 245 0.65 12.66 4.49
C PHE A 245 -0.87 12.74 4.69
N VAL A 246 -1.55 11.63 4.42
CA VAL A 246 -2.97 11.47 4.67
C VAL A 246 -3.18 10.17 5.43
N LEU A 247 -3.95 10.23 6.51
CA LEU A 247 -4.32 9.07 7.30
C LEU A 247 -5.79 8.74 7.06
N PHE A 248 -6.06 7.50 6.68
CA PHE A 248 -7.41 6.98 6.55
C PHE A 248 -7.72 6.01 7.67
N LYS A 249 -8.97 6.00 8.11
CA LYS A 249 -9.52 4.99 9.01
C LYS A 249 -10.88 4.59 8.48
N LEU A 250 -11.03 3.33 8.09
CA LEU A 250 -12.30 2.79 7.60
C LEU A 250 -12.90 3.66 6.47
N GLY A 251 -12.08 4.04 5.49
CA GLY A 251 -12.50 4.87 4.36
C GLY A 251 -12.63 6.37 4.64
N GLU A 252 -12.43 6.83 5.87
CA GLU A 252 -12.48 8.26 6.21
C GLU A 252 -11.08 8.86 6.39
N LYS A 253 -10.86 10.05 5.82
CA LYS A 253 -9.65 10.86 6.05
C LYS A 253 -9.71 11.54 7.43
N ILE A 254 -8.67 11.39 8.26
CA ILE A 254 -8.59 11.86 9.67
C ILE A 254 -7.25 12.49 10.07
#